data_AF-A0A099TAC1-F1
#
_entry.id   AF-A0A099TAC1-F1
#
_cell.length_a   1.000
_cell.length_b   1.000
_cell.length_c   1.000
_cell.angle_alpha   90.00
_cell.angle_beta   90.00
_cell.angle_gamma   90.00
#
_symmetry.space_group_name_H-M   'P 1'
#
loop_
_entity.id
_entity.type
_entity.pdbx_description
1 polymer ?
#
loop_
_entity_poly.entity_id
_entity_poly.type
_entity_poly.pdbx_seq_one_letter_code
_entity_poly.pdbx_strand_id
1 'polypeptide(L)' 'MTFLNTSDIPRPFLNEKQVADLICQSVRTIQKWRMTGHGPAFHKFGQSVRYHQADVLAWVEARRQEHNPQ' A
#
# COMPACT_ATOMS: atom_id res chain seq x y z
N MET A 1 27.06 -19.83 -10.23
CA MET A 1 26.15 -18.88 -10.94
C MET A 1 24.76 -19.08 -10.37
N THR A 2 24.31 -18.19 -9.49
CA THR A 2 22.97 -18.31 -8.88
C THR A 2 21.96 -17.69 -9.85
N PHE A 3 21.01 -18.48 -10.33
CA PHE A 3 19.90 -17.97 -11.12
C PHE A 3 18.95 -17.24 -10.16
N LEU A 4 18.84 -15.92 -10.27
CA LEU A 4 17.79 -15.17 -9.58
C LEU A 4 16.46 -15.60 -10.18
N ASN A 5 15.60 -16.20 -9.36
CA ASN A 5 14.24 -16.53 -9.77
C ASN A 5 13.48 -15.20 -9.92
N THR A 6 12.79 -14.97 -11.03
CA THR A 6 12.05 -13.71 -11.26
C THR A 6 10.99 -13.43 -10.18
N SER A 7 10.59 -14.46 -9.41
CA SER A 7 9.73 -14.36 -8.24
C SER A 7 10.39 -13.73 -7.01
N ASP A 8 11.71 -13.72 -6.91
CA ASP A 8 12.48 -13.04 -5.86
C ASP A 8 12.69 -11.55 -6.14
N ILE A 9 12.34 -11.08 -7.35
CA ILE A 9 12.37 -9.65 -7.66
C ILE A 9 11.23 -9.01 -6.87
N PRO A 10 11.51 -8.12 -5.89
CA PRO A 10 10.47 -7.41 -5.18
C PRO A 10 9.63 -6.68 -6.23
N ARG A 11 8.32 -6.88 -6.23
CA ARG A 11 7.41 -6.04 -7.01
C ARG A 11 7.08 -4.85 -6.13
N PRO A 12 7.82 -3.72 -6.24
CA PRO A 12 7.66 -2.64 -5.29
C PRO A 12 6.28 -2.00 -5.37
N PHE A 13 5.57 -2.17 -6.50
CA PHE A 13 4.29 -1.54 -6.74
C PHE A 13 3.11 -2.49 -6.58
N LEU A 14 2.21 -2.13 -5.69
CA LEU A 14 0.93 -2.76 -5.42
C LEU A 14 -0.19 -2.05 -6.19
N ASN A 15 -1.17 -2.80 -6.66
CA ASN A 15 -2.44 -2.23 -7.12
C ASN A 15 -3.40 -2.02 -5.92
N GLU A 16 -4.54 -1.35 -6.16
CA GLU A 16 -5.50 -1.04 -5.08
C GLU A 16 -6.14 -2.26 -4.42
N LYS A 17 -6.24 -3.40 -5.11
CA LYS A 17 -6.72 -4.66 -4.52
C LYS A 17 -5.69 -5.22 -3.55
N GLN A 18 -4.42 -5.28 -3.99
CA GLN A 18 -3.33 -5.74 -3.13
C GLN A 18 -3.16 -4.87 -1.89
N VAL A 19 -3.30 -3.55 -2.01
CA VAL A 19 -3.29 -2.65 -0.84
C VAL A 19 -4.48 -2.91 0.07
N ALA A 20 -5.69 -3.00 -0.49
CA ALA A 20 -6.91 -3.30 0.24
C ALA A 20 -6.77 -4.61 1.06
N ASP A 21 -6.26 -5.67 0.43
CA ASP A 21 -6.01 -6.95 1.07
C ASP A 21 -4.95 -6.83 2.19
N LEU A 22 -3.87 -6.07 1.95
CA LEU A 22 -2.77 -5.92 2.90
C LEU A 22 -3.18 -5.22 4.21
N ILE A 23 -4.05 -4.22 4.13
CA ILE A 23 -4.48 -3.44 5.32
C ILE A 23 -5.91 -3.76 5.77
N CYS A 24 -6.48 -4.87 5.28
CA CYS A 24 -7.83 -5.33 5.60
C CYS A 24 -8.92 -4.27 5.37
N GLN A 25 -8.87 -3.58 4.24
CA GLN A 25 -9.86 -2.57 3.84
C GLN A 25 -10.55 -2.95 2.53
N SER A 26 -11.70 -2.33 2.26
CA SER A 26 -12.33 -2.48 0.94
C SER A 26 -11.60 -1.66 -0.12
N VAL A 27 -11.56 -2.15 -1.37
CA VAL A 27 -11.03 -1.37 -2.51
C VAL A 27 -11.73 -0.01 -2.64
N ARG A 28 -13.04 0.04 -2.35
CA ARG A 28 -13.82 1.29 -2.33
C ARG A 28 -13.30 2.27 -1.28
N THR A 29 -12.89 1.78 -0.11
CA THR A 29 -12.25 2.60 0.92
C THR A 29 -10.93 3.19 0.40
N ILE A 30 -10.09 2.37 -0.23
CA ILE A 30 -8.83 2.81 -0.83
C ILE A 30 -9.07 3.89 -1.90
N GLN A 31 -10.06 3.69 -2.77
CA GLN A 31 -10.46 4.67 -3.78
C GLN A 31 -10.94 5.98 -3.15
N LYS A 32 -11.78 5.91 -2.12
CA LYS A 32 -12.25 7.10 -1.37
C LYS A 32 -11.07 7.85 -0.75
N TRP A 33 -10.14 7.15 -0.12
CA TRP A 33 -8.96 7.76 0.50
C TRP A 33 -8.05 8.49 -0.48
N ARG A 34 -7.95 8.04 -1.73
CA ARG A 34 -7.23 8.80 -2.76
C ARG A 34 -7.86 10.15 -3.06
N MET A 35 -9.20 10.19 -3.08
CA MET A 35 -9.93 11.43 -3.37
C MET A 35 -9.87 12.41 -2.20
N THR A 36 -9.79 11.91 -0.97
CA THR A 36 -9.82 12.72 0.25
C THR A 36 -8.45 12.99 0.87
N GLY A 37 -7.38 12.34 0.40
CA GLY A 37 -6.03 12.50 0.92
C GLY A 37 -5.74 11.75 2.23
N HIS A 38 -6.58 10.79 2.63
CA HIS A 38 -6.42 10.07 3.90
C HIS A 38 -5.63 8.74 3.81
N GLY A 39 -5.25 8.31 2.61
CA GLY A 39 -4.65 6.99 2.34
C GLY A 39 -3.13 7.01 2.14
N PRO A 40 -2.51 5.84 1.90
CA PRO A 40 -1.10 5.74 1.58
C PRO A 40 -0.76 6.50 0.29
N ALA A 41 0.49 6.96 0.20
CA ALA A 41 0.97 7.66 -0.99
C ALA A 41 0.87 6.75 -2.23
N PHE A 42 0.48 7.35 -3.35
CA PHE A 42 0.27 6.62 -4.59
C PHE A 42 0.98 7.30 -5.75
N HIS A 43 1.38 6.48 -6.72
CA HIS A 43 1.95 6.87 -7.98
C HIS A 43 0.88 6.70 -9.07
N LYS A 44 0.77 7.71 -9.94
CA LYS A 44 -0.14 7.68 -11.08
C LYS A 44 0.66 7.48 -12.37
N PHE A 45 0.48 6.33 -13.01
CA PHE A 45 1.08 5.99 -14.29
C PHE A 45 -0.03 5.98 -15.36
N GLY A 46 -0.28 7.14 -15.96
CA GLY A 46 -1.40 7.34 -16.87
C GLY A 46 -2.75 7.09 -16.17
N GLN A 47 -3.47 6.05 -16.60
CA GLN A 47 -4.74 5.63 -15.99
C GLN A 47 -4.54 4.67 -14.80
N SER A 48 -3.35 4.09 -14.66
CA SER A 48 -3.06 3.12 -13.59
C SER A 48 -2.60 3.82 -12.32
N VAL A 49 -3.22 3.47 -11.20
CA VAL A 49 -2.75 3.85 -9.87
C VAL A 49 -2.01 2.68 -9.23
N ARG A 50 -0.85 2.98 -8.65
CA ARG A 50 0.02 2.03 -7.95
C ARG A 50 0.49 2.61 -6.64
N TYR A 51 0.77 1.75 -5.68
CA TYR A 51 1.28 2.12 -4.37
C TYR A 51 2.63 1.47 -4.18
N HIS A 52 3.63 2.24 -3.75
CA HIS A 52 4.88 1.62 -3.38
C HIS A 52 4.68 0.87 -2.06
N GLN A 53 5.12 -0.38 -1.96
CA GLN A 53 4.93 -1.21 -0.77
C GLN A 53 5.49 -0.54 0.49
N ALA A 54 6.66 0.10 0.37
CA ALA A 54 7.26 0.82 1.50
C ALA A 54 6.39 1.99 1.96
N ASP A 55 5.74 2.71 1.04
CA ASP A 55 4.87 3.85 1.39
C ASP A 55 3.59 3.39 2.09
N VAL A 56 3.06 2.23 1.67
CA VAL A 56 1.89 1.62 2.33
C VAL A 56 2.24 1.20 3.75
N LEU A 57 3.38 0.53 3.94
CA LEU A 57 3.83 0.10 5.27
C LEU A 57 4.14 1.30 6.17
N ALA A 58 4.81 2.33 5.65
CA ALA A 58 5.08 3.56 6.39
C ALA A 58 3.78 4.25 6.84
N TRP A 59 2.76 4.27 5.96
CA TRP A 59 1.45 4.83 6.28
C TRP A 59 0.71 4.04 7.37
N VAL A 60 0.83 2.70 7.37
CA VAL A 60 0.27 1.82 8.41
C VAL A 60 0.96 2.08 9.74
N GLU A 61 2.29 2.11 9.77
CA GLU A 61 3.04 2.31 11.00
C GLU A 61 2.76 3.70 11.60
N ALA A 62 2.67 4.74 10.77
CA ALA A 62 2.30 6.08 11.22
C ALA A 62 0.90 6.18 11.86
N ARG A 63 0.03 5.17 11.66
CA ARG A 63 -1.33 5.09 12.22
C ARG A 63 -1.43 4.12 13.38
N ARG A 64 -0.34 3.44 13.73
CA ARG A 64 -0.28 2.61 14.91
C ARG A 64 -0.46 3.50 16.14
N GLN A 65 -1.60 3.34 16.81
CA GLN A 65 -1.83 3.96 18.10
C GLN A 65 -1.50 2.91 19.16
N GLU A 66 -0.54 3.24 20.02
CA GLU A 66 -0.32 2.44 21.22
C GLU A 66 -1.49 2.70 22.16
N HIS A 67 -2.17 1.62 22.54
CA HIS A 67 -3.14 1.69 23.62
C HIS A 67 -2.34 1.92 24.90
N ASN A 68 -2.31 3.17 25.38
CA ASN A 68 -1.79 3.49 26.70
C ASN A 68 -2.98 3.46 27.68
N PRO A 69 -3.19 2.37 28.44
CA PRO A 69 -4.21 2.37 29.48
C PRO A 69 -3.79 3.36 30.57
N GLN A 70 -4.69 4.31 30.86
CA GLN A 70 -4.57 5.25 31.96
C GLN A 70 -4.74 4.55 33.31
#